data_AF-G0TUP2-F1
#
_entry.id   AF-G0TUP2-F1
#
_cell.length_a   1.000
_cell.length_b   1.000
_cell.length_c   1.000
_cell.angle_alpha   90.00
_cell.angle_beta   90.00
_cell.angle_gamma   90.00
#
_symmetry.space_group_name_H-M   'P 1'
#
loop_
_entity.id
_entity.type
_entity.pdbx_description
1 polymer ?
#
loop_
_entity_poly.entity_id
_entity_poly.type
_entity_poly.pdbx_seq_one_letter_code
_entity_poly.pdbx_strand_id
1 'polypeptide(L)'
;MLQKSFIVRCRAAEVQKLVEALFPLLDPPIPIGTVLSGAQVIIATSYTSRYGDGHKQDCPVLARRLPLTAIASDAAFMKRPCVQCLKRRVNFIASEDFSRKFEEECMRSSSAVPSEWRNVVTQQFGAMEVLETELVKRAISRREPGWTWLVYDGRRCVDQRLVGMNLPANQTPLTHGLWPLAAVNMTEGALVSAMQSKLKETGVVPHTHPHWSRAGRNPAAAVTTRGLGTTSIVGLDGNANLTLSSIRESVARDAVAKMNWAFVLEQWKRAEAYYSCEDRSEKIQIQRAKMEREAALEAMSRLKSSGATILTSDTVEITTTTAGKPQCSRLADGTWQYLYSNGDVTLLQPDGTRVFRKSNLTTTVYTDGSTLYEYPNNSSILDRADGVRVTRFADGTTKEEKLR
;
A
#
# COMPACT_ATOMS: atom_id res chain seq x y z
N MET A 1 -35.68 -24.92 -2.43
CA MET A 1 -34.75 -24.06 -3.21
C MET A 1 -33.65 -23.59 -2.28
N LEU A 2 -32.41 -24.06 -2.45
CA LEU A 2 -31.26 -23.55 -1.68
C LEU A 2 -30.88 -22.18 -2.26
N GLN A 3 -31.07 -21.12 -1.46
CA GLN A 3 -30.70 -19.76 -1.84
C GLN A 3 -29.17 -19.70 -1.96
N LYS A 4 -28.65 -19.59 -3.18
CA LYS A 4 -27.20 -19.46 -3.42
C LYS A 4 -26.76 -18.09 -2.91
N SER A 5 -26.06 -18.04 -1.78
CA SER A 5 -25.51 -16.80 -1.20
C SER A 5 -23.98 -16.79 -1.31
N PHE A 6 -23.38 -15.60 -1.22
CA PHE A 6 -21.93 -15.48 -0.99
C PHE A 6 -21.61 -15.91 0.44
N ILE A 7 -20.36 -16.31 0.72
CA ILE A 7 -19.91 -16.56 2.10
C ILE A 7 -18.69 -15.69 2.35
N VAL A 8 -18.88 -14.61 3.12
CA VAL A 8 -17.80 -13.73 3.56
C VAL A 8 -17.43 -14.09 5.00
N ARG A 9 -16.15 -14.40 5.26
CA ARG A 9 -15.65 -14.64 6.63
C ARG A 9 -15.40 -13.33 7.41
N CYS A 10 -16.37 -12.43 7.41
CA CYS A 10 -16.35 -11.17 8.17
C CYS A 10 -17.30 -11.30 9.37
N ARG A 11 -16.93 -10.79 10.55
CA ARG A 11 -17.82 -10.85 11.74
C ARG A 11 -19.02 -9.90 11.61
N ALA A 12 -18.97 -8.95 10.68
CA ALA A 12 -20.04 -7.98 10.48
C ALA A 12 -21.11 -8.51 9.53
N ALA A 13 -22.28 -8.87 10.09
CA ALA A 13 -23.47 -9.25 9.32
C ALA A 13 -23.86 -8.21 8.24
N GLU A 14 -23.56 -6.93 8.51
CA GLU A 14 -23.74 -5.84 7.54
C GLU A 14 -22.95 -6.06 6.25
N VAL A 15 -21.70 -6.54 6.34
CA VAL A 15 -20.85 -6.76 5.16
C VAL A 15 -21.44 -7.82 4.24
N GLN A 16 -21.95 -8.91 4.81
CA GLN A 16 -22.57 -9.99 4.04
C GLN A 16 -23.73 -9.47 3.18
N LYS A 17 -24.64 -8.70 3.78
CA LYS A 17 -25.78 -8.10 3.08
C LYS A 17 -25.36 -7.13 1.97
N LEU A 18 -24.35 -6.30 2.24
CA LEU A 18 -23.87 -5.31 1.28
C LEU A 18 -23.10 -5.95 0.11
N VAL A 19 -22.34 -7.01 0.39
CA VAL A 19 -21.55 -7.75 -0.59
C VAL A 19 -22.43 -8.46 -1.61
N GLU A 20 -23.55 -9.04 -1.19
CA GLU A 20 -24.52 -9.68 -2.09
C GLU A 20 -25.05 -8.72 -3.18
N ALA A 21 -25.23 -7.45 -2.84
CA ALA A 21 -25.61 -6.42 -3.80
C ALA A 21 -24.43 -5.86 -4.61
N LEU A 22 -23.20 -5.95 -4.08
CA LEU A 22 -22.02 -5.32 -4.68
C LEU A 22 -21.35 -6.21 -5.74
N PHE A 23 -21.12 -7.48 -5.42
CA PHE A 23 -20.27 -8.36 -6.22
C PHE A 23 -20.72 -8.61 -7.65
N PRO A 24 -22.03 -8.75 -7.94
CA PRO A 24 -22.51 -8.80 -9.31
C PRO A 24 -22.29 -7.51 -10.11
N LEU A 25 -22.03 -6.38 -9.42
CA LEU A 25 -21.83 -5.07 -10.02
C LEU A 25 -20.35 -4.67 -10.13
N LEU A 26 -19.44 -5.54 -9.71
CA LEU A 26 -18.00 -5.32 -9.93
C LEU A 26 -17.64 -5.63 -11.38
N ASP A 27 -16.53 -5.04 -11.83
CA ASP A 27 -15.94 -5.34 -13.13
C ASP A 27 -14.49 -5.83 -12.92
N PRO A 28 -14.20 -7.13 -13.13
CA PRO A 28 -15.16 -8.18 -13.50
C PRO A 28 -16.10 -8.56 -12.33
N PRO A 29 -17.30 -9.10 -12.62
CA PRO A 29 -18.24 -9.53 -11.58
C PRO A 29 -17.71 -10.76 -10.86
N ILE A 30 -17.91 -10.82 -9.54
CA ILE A 30 -17.51 -11.97 -8.72
C ILE A 30 -18.66 -13.00 -8.71
N PRO A 31 -18.41 -14.28 -9.10
CA PRO A 31 -19.46 -15.30 -9.18
C PRO A 31 -20.13 -15.61 -7.83
N ILE A 32 -21.45 -15.79 -7.85
CA ILE A 32 -22.23 -16.21 -6.67
C ILE A 32 -21.70 -17.55 -6.14
N GLY A 33 -21.55 -17.67 -4.82
CA GLY A 33 -21.01 -18.86 -4.16
C GLY A 33 -19.49 -18.83 -3.95
N THR A 34 -18.80 -17.80 -4.46
CA THR A 34 -17.37 -17.60 -4.16
C THR A 34 -17.18 -17.30 -2.68
N VAL A 35 -16.31 -18.06 -2.02
CA VAL A 35 -15.90 -17.80 -0.63
C VAL A 35 -14.77 -16.78 -0.64
N LEU A 36 -14.98 -15.61 -0.03
CA LEU A 36 -13.98 -14.57 0.04
C LEU A 36 -13.53 -14.28 1.48
N SER A 37 -12.22 -14.04 1.61
CA SER A 37 -11.62 -13.50 2.83
C SER A 37 -11.85 -12.00 2.94
N GLY A 38 -11.74 -11.46 4.17
CA GLY A 38 -11.80 -10.00 4.39
C GLY A 38 -10.76 -9.25 3.56
N ALA A 39 -9.54 -9.79 3.42
CA ALA A 39 -8.49 -9.21 2.59
C ALA A 39 -8.89 -9.10 1.11
N GLN A 40 -9.51 -10.15 0.56
CA GLN A 40 -10.01 -10.13 -0.83
C GLN A 40 -11.13 -9.11 -1.02
N VAL A 41 -12.05 -8.99 -0.05
CA VAL A 41 -13.10 -7.96 -0.05
C VAL A 41 -12.49 -6.56 -0.05
N ILE A 42 -11.47 -6.32 0.77
CA ILE A 42 -10.78 -5.03 0.85
C ILE A 42 -10.17 -4.68 -0.52
N ILE A 43 -9.40 -5.59 -1.13
CA ILE A 43 -8.77 -5.35 -2.43
C ILE A 43 -9.81 -5.13 -3.54
N ALA A 44 -10.87 -5.93 -3.57
CA ALA A 44 -11.94 -5.80 -4.56
C ALA A 44 -12.71 -4.47 -4.46
N THR A 45 -12.59 -3.77 -3.33
CA THR A 45 -13.33 -2.53 -3.05
C THR A 45 -12.45 -1.30 -2.84
N SER A 46 -11.12 -1.44 -2.86
CA SER A 46 -10.19 -0.36 -2.55
C SER A 46 -10.01 0.63 -3.69
N TYR A 47 -10.16 0.17 -4.94
CA TYR A 47 -10.01 1.00 -6.13
C TYR A 47 -11.36 1.28 -6.78
N THR A 48 -11.65 2.56 -6.87
CA THR A 48 -12.80 3.12 -7.57
C THR A 48 -12.26 3.82 -8.80
N SER A 49 -12.38 3.21 -9.98
CA SER A 49 -11.96 3.87 -11.21
C SER A 49 -12.80 5.14 -11.40
N ARG A 50 -12.16 6.23 -11.83
CA ARG A 50 -12.89 7.48 -12.17
C ARG A 50 -13.72 7.32 -13.44
N TYR A 51 -13.37 6.36 -14.30
CA TYR A 51 -14.11 6.01 -15.50
C TYR A 51 -15.06 4.86 -15.19
N GLY A 52 -16.37 5.10 -15.35
CA GLY A 52 -17.43 4.08 -15.24
C GLY A 52 -18.20 4.10 -13.91
N ASP A 53 -17.50 4.21 -12.78
CA ASP A 53 -18.15 4.15 -11.46
C ASP A 53 -18.47 5.55 -10.92
N GLY A 54 -19.09 6.45 -11.67
CA GLY A 54 -19.56 7.71 -11.10
C GLY A 54 -20.60 7.49 -9.99
N HIS A 55 -20.80 8.48 -9.11
CA HIS A 55 -22.07 8.52 -8.38
C HIS A 55 -23.21 8.61 -9.39
N LYS A 56 -24.28 7.84 -9.19
CA LYS A 56 -25.52 8.02 -9.96
C LYS A 56 -26.06 9.44 -9.73
N GLN A 57 -26.68 10.05 -10.75
CA GLN A 57 -27.20 11.42 -10.68
C GLN A 57 -28.07 11.67 -9.43
N ASP A 58 -28.94 10.71 -9.08
CA ASP A 58 -29.82 10.80 -7.90
C ASP A 58 -29.28 10.09 -6.64
N CYS A 59 -27.96 9.97 -6.49
CA CYS A 59 -27.35 9.27 -5.36
C CYS A 59 -27.84 9.86 -4.00
N PRO A 60 -28.60 9.10 -3.18
CA PRO A 60 -29.20 9.63 -1.97
C PRO A 60 -28.15 9.96 -0.89
N VAL A 61 -27.00 9.29 -0.94
CA VAL A 61 -25.87 9.56 -0.04
C VAL A 61 -25.18 10.87 -0.40
N LEU A 62 -24.98 11.14 -1.70
CA LEU A 62 -24.38 12.39 -2.16
C LEU A 62 -25.29 13.58 -1.87
N ALA A 63 -26.60 13.40 -2.07
CA ALA A 63 -27.64 14.37 -1.71
C ALA A 63 -27.90 14.47 -0.19
N ARG A 64 -27.15 13.75 0.66
CA ARG A 64 -27.29 13.71 2.12
C ARG A 64 -28.68 13.29 2.64
N ARG A 65 -29.49 12.65 1.81
CA ARG A 65 -30.82 12.11 2.17
C ARG A 65 -30.73 10.76 2.89
N LEU A 66 -29.66 10.01 2.66
CA LEU A 66 -29.39 8.72 3.30
C LEU A 66 -27.95 8.69 3.82
N PRO A 67 -27.69 8.55 5.13
CA PRO A 67 -26.33 8.45 5.63
C PRO A 67 -25.67 7.14 5.18
N LEU A 68 -24.35 7.18 4.93
CA LEU A 68 -23.60 6.04 4.41
C LEU A 68 -23.67 4.80 5.33
N THR A 69 -23.85 5.01 6.65
CA THR A 69 -23.99 3.95 7.65
C THR A 69 -25.36 3.27 7.64
N ALA A 70 -26.37 3.85 7.01
CA ALA A 70 -27.73 3.30 6.97
C ALA A 70 -28.07 2.59 5.64
N ILE A 71 -27.16 2.61 4.65
CA ILE A 71 -27.43 2.06 3.32
C ILE A 71 -27.78 0.57 3.33
N ALA A 72 -27.28 -0.19 4.31
CA ALA A 72 -27.59 -1.61 4.47
C ALA A 72 -29.04 -1.85 4.87
N SER A 73 -29.68 -0.90 5.54
CA SER A 73 -31.06 -1.02 6.04
C SER A 73 -32.09 -0.47 5.06
N ASP A 74 -31.67 0.37 4.12
CA ASP A 74 -32.55 1.02 3.15
C ASP A 74 -32.86 0.11 1.94
N ALA A 75 -34.08 -0.40 1.87
CA ALA A 75 -34.50 -1.33 0.81
C ALA A 75 -34.47 -0.69 -0.59
N ALA A 76 -34.77 0.61 -0.69
CA ALA A 76 -34.79 1.32 -1.97
C ALA A 76 -33.37 1.44 -2.55
N PHE A 77 -32.40 1.79 -1.71
CA PHE A 77 -30.99 1.81 -2.05
C PHE A 77 -30.49 0.43 -2.45
N MET A 78 -30.81 -0.62 -1.67
CA MET A 78 -30.37 -1.98 -1.98
C MET A 78 -30.94 -2.53 -3.30
N LYS A 79 -32.12 -2.07 -3.74
CA LYS A 79 -32.70 -2.42 -5.04
C LYS A 79 -31.97 -1.74 -6.21
N ARG A 80 -31.41 -0.54 -6.01
CA ARG A 80 -30.72 0.25 -7.04
C ARG A 80 -29.48 0.93 -6.47
N PRO A 81 -28.46 0.17 -6.04
CA PRO A 81 -27.36 0.74 -5.26
C PRO A 81 -26.52 1.70 -6.11
N CYS A 82 -25.97 2.72 -5.44
CA CYS A 82 -24.84 3.46 -5.97
C CYS A 82 -23.56 2.67 -5.67
N VAL A 83 -22.93 2.10 -6.71
CA VAL A 83 -21.76 1.21 -6.58
C VAL A 83 -20.65 1.86 -5.76
N GLN A 84 -20.37 3.16 -5.97
CA GLN A 84 -19.38 3.91 -5.19
C GLN A 84 -19.64 3.94 -3.68
N CYS A 85 -20.86 4.27 -3.28
CA CYS A 85 -21.25 4.30 -1.88
C CYS A 85 -21.14 2.90 -1.27
N LEU A 86 -21.58 1.89 -2.03
CA LEU A 86 -21.54 0.51 -1.60
C LEU A 86 -20.09 0.00 -1.43
N LYS A 87 -19.22 0.19 -2.43
CA LYS A 87 -17.78 -0.09 -2.36
C LYS A 87 -17.16 0.58 -1.14
N ARG A 88 -17.40 1.87 -0.94
CA ARG A 88 -16.84 2.64 0.19
C ARG A 88 -17.28 2.09 1.55
N ARG A 89 -18.57 1.76 1.72
CA ARG A 89 -19.07 1.22 3.00
C ARG A 89 -18.55 -0.19 3.25
N VAL A 90 -18.58 -1.06 2.24
CA VAL A 90 -18.03 -2.43 2.33
C VAL A 90 -16.54 -2.39 2.66
N ASN A 91 -15.77 -1.59 1.93
CA ASN A 91 -14.33 -1.42 2.17
C ASN A 91 -14.06 -0.96 3.60
N PHE A 92 -14.84 0.01 4.10
CA PHE A 92 -14.68 0.55 5.44
C PHE A 92 -14.87 -0.55 6.50
N ILE A 93 -16.00 -1.26 6.47
CA ILE A 93 -16.31 -2.26 7.51
C ILE A 93 -15.34 -3.45 7.40
N ALA A 94 -15.04 -3.92 6.19
CA ALA A 94 -14.10 -5.02 5.98
C ALA A 94 -12.70 -4.68 6.47
N SER A 95 -12.23 -3.45 6.23
CA SER A 95 -10.92 -2.99 6.69
C SER A 95 -10.84 -2.82 8.21
N GLU A 96 -11.93 -2.38 8.86
CA GLU A 96 -11.99 -2.25 10.31
C GLU A 96 -12.01 -3.64 11.00
N ASP A 97 -12.85 -4.57 10.52
CA ASP A 97 -12.89 -5.95 11.03
C ASP A 97 -11.56 -6.66 10.81
N PHE A 98 -10.94 -6.47 9.64
CA PHE A 98 -9.60 -7.00 9.35
C PHE A 98 -8.56 -6.46 10.34
N SER A 99 -8.49 -5.15 10.53
CA SER A 99 -7.49 -4.53 11.40
C SER A 99 -7.61 -5.00 12.85
N ARG A 100 -8.86 -5.09 13.36
CA ARG A 100 -9.12 -5.56 14.73
C ARG A 100 -8.76 -7.03 14.92
N LYS A 101 -9.16 -7.90 14.00
CA LYS A 101 -8.77 -9.33 14.06
C LYS A 101 -7.27 -9.51 13.96
N PHE A 102 -6.62 -8.73 13.11
CA PHE A 102 -5.17 -8.80 12.93
C PHE A 102 -4.43 -8.35 14.21
N GLU A 103 -4.91 -7.30 14.87
CA GLU A 103 -4.43 -6.89 16.19
C GLU A 103 -4.66 -7.97 17.25
N GLU A 104 -5.86 -8.57 17.31
CA GLU A 104 -6.17 -9.67 18.24
C GLU A 104 -5.14 -10.82 18.11
N GLU A 105 -4.80 -11.21 16.88
CA GLU A 105 -3.77 -12.24 16.62
C GLU A 105 -2.36 -11.78 17.03
N CYS A 106 -2.04 -10.50 16.78
CA CYS A 106 -0.78 -9.88 17.22
C CYS A 106 -0.66 -9.85 18.76
N MET A 107 -1.76 -9.92 19.52
CA MET A 107 -1.76 -9.84 20.98
C MET A 107 -2.12 -11.16 21.68
N ARG A 108 -2.48 -12.21 20.94
CA ARG A 108 -3.14 -13.43 21.48
C ARG A 108 -2.32 -14.20 22.51
N SER A 109 -0.99 -14.11 22.42
CA SER A 109 -0.06 -14.70 23.38
C SER A 109 1.31 -14.07 23.19
N SER A 110 1.83 -13.40 24.22
CA SER A 110 3.23 -12.96 24.22
C SER A 110 4.11 -14.20 24.26
N SER A 111 4.80 -14.48 23.14
CA SER A 111 5.80 -15.54 23.05
C SER A 111 7.19 -14.92 23.12
N ALA A 112 8.17 -15.70 23.57
CA ALA A 112 9.57 -15.32 23.38
C ALA A 112 9.84 -15.02 21.90
N VAL A 113 10.68 -14.01 21.63
CA VAL A 113 11.06 -13.62 20.26
C VAL A 113 11.76 -14.80 19.58
N PRO A 114 11.23 -15.35 18.48
CA PRO A 114 11.89 -16.44 17.76
C PRO A 114 13.28 -16.00 17.26
N SER A 115 14.28 -16.88 17.35
CA SER A 115 15.66 -16.58 16.90
C SER A 115 15.72 -16.21 15.42
N GLU A 116 14.92 -16.88 14.59
CA GLU A 116 14.82 -16.58 13.16
C GLU A 116 14.30 -15.16 12.91
N TRP A 117 13.28 -14.73 13.65
CA TRP A 117 12.80 -13.34 13.56
C TRP A 117 13.87 -12.35 14.01
N ARG A 118 14.59 -12.66 15.11
CA ARG A 118 15.70 -11.82 15.58
C ARG A 118 16.76 -11.66 14.49
N ASN A 119 17.09 -12.73 13.75
CA ASN A 119 18.06 -12.65 12.64
C ASN A 119 17.57 -11.71 11.53
N VAL A 120 16.31 -11.84 11.11
CA VAL A 120 15.70 -10.94 10.11
C VAL A 120 15.78 -9.48 10.55
N VAL A 121 15.45 -9.21 11.83
CA VAL A 121 15.48 -7.85 12.37
C VAL A 121 16.91 -7.34 12.52
N THR A 122 17.85 -8.16 13.00
CA THR A 122 19.26 -7.80 13.13
C THR A 122 19.89 -7.46 11.78
N GLN A 123 19.54 -8.17 10.71
CA GLN A 123 20.03 -7.88 9.37
C GLN A 123 19.63 -6.47 8.89
N GLN A 124 18.41 -6.03 9.19
CA GLN A 124 17.90 -4.74 8.70
C GLN A 124 18.07 -3.57 9.69
N PHE A 125 17.85 -3.80 10.98
CA PHE A 125 17.83 -2.77 12.03
C PHE A 125 19.00 -2.89 13.02
N GLY A 126 19.86 -3.90 12.89
CA GLY A 126 20.97 -4.20 13.81
C GLY A 126 20.51 -4.91 15.09
N ALA A 127 19.43 -4.44 15.73
CA ALA A 127 18.92 -5.02 16.97
C ALA A 127 17.39 -4.95 17.08
N MET A 128 16.81 -5.80 17.93
CA MET A 128 15.35 -5.87 18.11
C MET A 128 14.81 -4.60 18.76
N GLU A 129 15.55 -4.05 19.72
CA GLU A 129 15.23 -2.84 20.47
C GLU A 129 15.12 -1.61 19.56
N VAL A 130 15.89 -1.59 18.45
CA VAL A 130 15.83 -0.53 17.44
C VAL A 130 14.51 -0.60 16.67
N LEU A 131 14.07 -1.80 16.28
CA LEU A 131 12.77 -2.00 15.63
C LEU A 131 11.61 -1.61 16.56
N GLU A 132 11.66 -2.03 17.82
CA GLU A 132 10.64 -1.66 18.81
C GLU A 132 10.55 -0.14 19.00
N THR A 133 11.71 0.52 19.15
CA THR A 133 11.80 1.98 19.27
C THR A 133 11.23 2.68 18.03
N GLU A 134 11.56 2.21 16.82
CA GLU A 134 11.02 2.77 15.58
C GLU A 134 9.50 2.58 15.46
N LEU A 135 8.96 1.43 15.87
CA LEU A 135 7.51 1.19 15.88
C LEU A 135 6.80 2.10 16.87
N VAL A 136 7.31 2.24 18.09
CA VAL A 136 6.77 3.15 19.10
C VAL A 136 6.82 4.59 18.59
N LYS A 137 7.99 5.03 18.10
CA LYS A 137 8.19 6.38 17.55
C LYS A 137 7.20 6.69 16.42
N ARG A 138 6.97 5.74 15.51
CA ARG A 138 5.96 5.89 14.45
C ARG A 138 4.55 5.94 15.01
N ALA A 139 4.20 5.08 15.96
CA ALA A 139 2.88 5.03 16.57
C ALA A 139 2.51 6.31 17.33
N ILE A 140 3.47 6.95 18.01
CA ILE A 140 3.23 8.23 18.70
C ILE A 140 3.21 9.42 17.74
N SER A 141 4.01 9.38 16.66
CA SER A 141 4.20 10.50 15.71
C SER A 141 3.16 10.49 14.59
N ARG A 142 1.88 10.41 14.95
CA ARG A 142 0.77 10.30 14.00
C ARG A 142 0.04 11.62 13.83
N ARG A 143 -0.26 11.93 12.57
CA ARG A 143 -1.15 13.05 12.20
C ARG A 143 -2.61 12.75 12.56
N GLU A 144 -3.05 11.51 12.35
CA GLU A 144 -4.44 11.08 12.58
C GLU A 144 -4.50 9.75 13.35
N PRO A 145 -5.51 9.58 14.24
CA PRO A 145 -5.81 8.29 14.87
C PRO A 145 -6.05 7.20 13.82
N GLY A 146 -5.59 5.99 14.11
CA GLY A 146 -5.68 4.85 13.19
C GLY A 146 -4.73 3.75 13.57
N TRP A 147 -4.10 3.11 12.58
CA TRP A 147 -3.28 1.92 12.79
C TRP A 147 -1.85 2.15 12.35
N THR A 148 -0.89 1.77 13.18
CA THR A 148 0.52 1.70 12.81
C THR A 148 0.83 0.26 12.43
N TRP A 149 1.41 0.06 11.25
CA TRP A 149 1.65 -1.25 10.67
C TRP A 149 3.15 -1.48 10.51
N LEU A 150 3.59 -2.69 10.82
CA LEU A 150 4.81 -3.27 10.28
C LEU A 150 4.42 -4.12 9.07
N VAL A 151 5.07 -3.91 7.93
CA VAL A 151 4.71 -4.58 6.68
C VAL A 151 5.94 -5.12 5.97
N TYR A 152 5.72 -6.13 5.13
CA TYR A 152 6.70 -6.66 4.19
C TYR A 152 6.47 -6.02 2.81
N ASP A 153 7.52 -5.43 2.24
CA ASP A 153 7.55 -4.86 0.90
C ASP A 153 8.44 -5.70 -0.03
N GLY A 154 7.81 -6.56 -0.83
CA GLY A 154 8.51 -7.43 -1.78
C GLY A 154 9.16 -6.72 -2.96
N ARG A 155 9.01 -5.39 -3.09
CA ARG A 155 9.66 -4.59 -4.15
C ARG A 155 11.03 -4.05 -3.71
N ARG A 156 11.31 -4.06 -2.41
CA ARG A 156 12.58 -3.57 -1.85
C ARG A 156 13.66 -4.64 -1.90
N CYS A 157 14.91 -4.19 -1.81
CA CYS A 157 16.07 -5.06 -1.60
C CYS A 157 15.86 -5.90 -0.33
N VAL A 158 16.48 -7.09 -0.29
CA VAL A 158 16.32 -8.08 0.80
C VAL A 158 16.51 -7.46 2.18
N ASP A 159 17.53 -6.61 2.33
CA ASP A 159 17.91 -5.97 3.60
C ASP A 159 17.00 -4.80 4.01
N GLN A 160 15.94 -4.48 3.25
CA GLN A 160 15.06 -3.33 3.48
C GLN A 160 13.57 -3.68 3.35
N ARG A 161 13.21 -4.96 3.44
CA ARG A 161 11.82 -5.43 3.24
C ARG A 161 10.88 -5.05 4.37
N LEU A 162 11.35 -4.85 5.60
CA LEU A 162 10.53 -4.42 6.72
C LEU A 162 10.27 -2.91 6.66
N VAL A 163 9.00 -2.51 6.66
CA VAL A 163 8.63 -1.10 6.62
C VAL A 163 7.59 -0.80 7.71
N GLY A 164 7.87 0.20 8.55
CA GLY A 164 6.89 0.76 9.48
C GLY A 164 6.10 1.89 8.83
N MET A 165 4.77 1.82 8.83
CA MET A 165 3.91 2.86 8.23
C MET A 165 2.68 3.19 9.09
N ASN A 166 2.25 4.45 9.02
CA ASN A 166 1.04 4.92 9.69
C ASN A 166 -0.06 5.10 8.64
N LEU A 167 -1.16 4.35 8.79
CA LEU A 167 -2.32 4.49 7.92
C LEU A 167 -3.48 5.16 8.66
N PRO A 168 -4.12 6.18 8.06
CA PRO A 168 -5.17 6.95 8.72
C PRO A 168 -6.46 6.12 8.84
N ALA A 169 -7.24 6.41 9.89
CA ALA A 169 -8.51 5.78 10.17
C ALA A 169 -8.42 4.24 10.13
N ASN A 170 -9.10 3.60 9.18
CA ASN A 170 -9.18 2.16 9.01
C ASN A 170 -8.54 1.69 7.69
N GLN A 171 -7.69 2.50 7.05
CA GLN A 171 -6.97 2.05 5.86
C GLN A 171 -6.00 0.90 6.20
N THR A 172 -5.80 -0.01 5.24
CA THR A 172 -4.97 -1.20 5.42
C THR A 172 -3.80 -1.23 4.43
N PRO A 173 -2.66 -1.86 4.76
CA PRO A 173 -1.52 -1.92 3.85
C PRO A 173 -1.81 -2.66 2.54
N LEU A 174 -2.82 -3.54 2.56
CA LEU A 174 -3.26 -4.33 1.41
C LEU A 174 -3.59 -3.43 0.21
N THR A 175 -4.20 -2.26 0.43
CA THR A 175 -4.55 -1.31 -0.64
C THR A 175 -3.34 -0.67 -1.30
N HIS A 176 -2.14 -0.84 -0.73
CA HIS A 176 -0.86 -0.39 -1.30
C HIS A 176 -0.04 -1.55 -1.88
N GLY A 177 -0.58 -2.77 -1.90
CA GLY A 177 0.14 -3.97 -2.31
C GLY A 177 1.24 -4.39 -1.33
N LEU A 178 1.12 -3.97 -0.06
CA LEU A 178 2.03 -4.29 1.03
C LEU A 178 1.45 -5.40 1.89
N TRP A 179 2.30 -6.31 2.36
CA TRP A 179 1.87 -7.45 3.15
C TRP A 179 1.93 -7.13 4.65
N PRO A 180 0.80 -7.12 5.38
CA PRO A 180 0.80 -6.77 6.80
C PRO A 180 1.47 -7.86 7.65
N LEU A 181 2.35 -7.46 8.56
CA LEU A 181 3.06 -8.35 9.49
C LEU A 181 2.62 -8.15 10.94
N ALA A 182 2.53 -6.90 11.39
CA ALA A 182 2.09 -6.52 12.72
C ALA A 182 1.24 -5.24 12.69
N ALA A 183 0.36 -5.07 13.68
CA ALA A 183 -0.47 -3.87 13.82
C ALA A 183 -0.46 -3.35 15.26
N VAL A 184 -0.40 -2.02 15.42
CA VAL A 184 -0.57 -1.30 16.68
C VAL A 184 -1.77 -0.37 16.56
N ASN A 185 -2.75 -0.57 17.44
CA ASN A 185 -3.99 0.18 17.46
C ASN A 185 -3.84 1.52 18.18
N MET A 186 -3.81 2.59 17.40
CA MET A 186 -3.78 3.97 17.88
C MET A 186 -5.08 4.69 17.51
N THR A 187 -6.20 3.96 17.44
CA THR A 187 -7.52 4.55 17.21
C THR A 187 -7.97 5.35 18.43
N GLU A 188 -8.90 6.28 18.23
CA GLU A 188 -9.44 7.07 19.35
C GLU A 188 -10.09 6.18 20.42
N GLY A 189 -10.75 5.10 20.02
CA GLY A 189 -11.36 4.15 20.95
C GLY A 189 -10.34 3.49 21.87
N ALA A 190 -9.20 3.07 21.33
CA ALA A 190 -8.10 2.51 22.12
C ALA A 190 -7.51 3.54 23.09
N LEU A 191 -7.26 4.76 22.62
CA LEU A 191 -6.71 5.84 23.44
C LEU A 191 -7.66 6.28 24.56
N VAL A 192 -8.96 6.40 24.28
CA VAL A 192 -9.98 6.73 25.29
C VAL A 192 -10.08 5.63 26.33
N SER A 193 -10.07 4.36 25.91
CA SER A 193 -10.11 3.21 26.83
C SER A 193 -8.88 3.18 27.75
N ALA A 194 -7.70 3.46 27.20
CA ALA A 194 -6.47 3.56 27.98
C ALA A 194 -6.50 4.73 28.98
N MET A 195 -7.00 5.90 28.55
CA MET A 195 -7.16 7.07 29.42
C MET A 195 -8.14 6.78 30.57
N GLN A 196 -9.29 6.18 30.28
CA GLN A 196 -10.28 5.80 31.28
C GLN A 196 -9.73 4.76 32.26
N SER A 197 -8.92 3.81 31.79
CA SER A 197 -8.29 2.81 32.65
C SER A 197 -7.31 3.46 33.64
N LYS A 198 -6.46 4.38 33.17
CA LYS A 198 -5.54 5.13 34.04
C LYS A 198 -6.26 6.04 35.05
N LEU A 199 -7.39 6.64 34.66
CA LEU A 199 -8.21 7.45 35.59
C LEU A 199 -8.86 6.60 36.70
N LYS A 200 -9.27 5.36 36.37
CA LYS A 200 -9.79 4.43 37.38
C LYS A 200 -8.69 4.02 38.37
N GLU A 201 -7.47 3.80 37.91
CA GLU A 201 -6.31 3.49 38.76
C GLU A 201 -5.98 4.62 39.74
N THR A 202 -6.22 5.88 39.37
CA THR A 202 -6.01 7.04 40.25
C THR A 202 -7.20 7.36 41.16
N GLY A 203 -8.29 6.58 41.12
CA GLY A 203 -9.48 6.80 41.94
C GLY A 203 -10.37 7.97 41.48
N VAL A 204 -10.13 8.54 40.30
CA VAL A 204 -10.90 9.66 39.75
C VAL A 204 -12.05 9.13 38.90
N VAL A 205 -13.30 9.43 39.29
CA VAL A 205 -14.50 9.03 38.54
C VAL A 205 -14.61 9.88 37.26
N PRO A 206 -14.57 9.30 36.04
CA PRO A 206 -14.67 10.06 34.81
C PRO A 206 -16.14 10.37 34.50
N HIS A 207 -16.51 11.65 34.45
CA HIS A 207 -17.88 12.07 34.14
C HIS A 207 -18.16 12.45 32.68
N THR A 208 -17.16 12.50 31.78
CA THR A 208 -17.39 12.85 30.36
C THR A 208 -16.35 12.26 29.40
N HIS A 209 -16.75 12.00 28.15
CA HIS A 209 -15.84 11.64 27.06
C HIS A 209 -14.99 12.85 26.63
N PRO A 210 -13.70 12.68 26.30
CA PRO A 210 -12.85 13.80 25.90
C PRO A 210 -13.30 14.44 24.58
N HIS A 211 -13.32 15.77 24.53
CA HIS A 211 -13.82 16.59 23.39
C HIS A 211 -13.07 16.36 22.06
N TRP A 212 -11.81 15.90 22.11
CA TRP A 212 -11.06 15.58 20.90
C TRP A 212 -11.51 14.27 20.25
N SER A 213 -12.23 13.39 20.96
CA SER A 213 -12.77 12.15 20.40
C SER A 213 -13.98 12.41 19.49
N ARG A 214 -14.18 11.56 18.50
CA ARG A 214 -15.35 11.60 17.60
C ARG A 214 -16.67 11.45 18.34
N ALA A 215 -16.67 10.74 19.48
CA ALA A 215 -17.81 10.67 20.40
C ALA A 215 -18.15 12.02 21.04
N GLY A 216 -17.13 12.84 21.37
CA GLY A 216 -17.32 14.22 21.83
C GLY A 216 -17.76 15.20 20.73
N ARG A 217 -17.51 14.89 19.45
CA ARG A 217 -17.86 15.74 18.30
C ARG A 217 -19.18 15.40 17.61
N ASN A 218 -19.81 14.26 17.94
CA ASN A 218 -21.05 13.81 17.30
C ASN A 218 -22.12 13.43 18.35
N PRO A 219 -22.86 14.42 18.89
CA PRO A 219 -23.81 14.20 19.99
C PRO A 219 -25.01 13.31 19.61
N ALA A 220 -25.23 13.03 18.31
CA ALA A 220 -26.31 12.16 17.86
C ALA A 220 -26.13 10.67 18.25
N ALA A 221 -24.92 10.24 18.58
CA ALA A 221 -24.67 8.92 19.18
C ALA A 221 -24.71 8.94 20.73
N ALA A 222 -24.83 10.12 21.34
CA ALA A 222 -24.76 10.36 22.79
C ALA A 222 -26.05 11.05 23.29
N VAL A 223 -27.21 10.52 22.90
CA VAL A 223 -28.54 11.12 23.18
C VAL A 223 -28.92 11.16 24.67
N THR A 224 -28.07 10.72 25.60
CA THR A 224 -28.44 10.69 27.04
C THR A 224 -27.69 11.64 27.97
N THR A 225 -26.83 12.55 27.52
CA THR A 225 -26.22 13.53 28.44
C THR A 225 -26.13 14.92 27.85
N ARG A 226 -27.20 15.70 28.04
CA ARG A 226 -27.19 17.16 27.88
C ARG A 226 -26.71 17.81 29.17
N GLY A 227 -25.60 18.53 29.11
CA GLY A 227 -25.15 19.47 30.12
C GLY A 227 -24.16 20.45 29.49
N LEU A 228 -24.54 21.73 29.46
CA LEU A 228 -23.72 22.84 28.98
C LEU A 228 -22.40 22.94 29.75
N GLY A 229 -21.33 23.31 29.07
CA GLY A 229 -20.11 23.76 29.73
C GLY A 229 -18.92 23.83 28.79
N THR A 230 -18.50 25.04 28.45
CA THR A 230 -17.17 25.35 27.95
C THR A 230 -16.18 25.05 29.07
N THR A 231 -15.72 23.80 29.17
CA THR A 231 -14.72 23.41 30.15
C THR A 231 -13.46 22.97 29.43
N SER A 232 -12.43 23.83 29.50
CA SER A 232 -11.08 23.35 29.79
C SER A 232 -11.18 22.22 30.80
N ILE A 233 -10.35 21.18 30.67
CA ILE A 233 -10.31 20.07 31.63
C ILE A 233 -9.80 20.62 32.98
N VAL A 234 -10.67 21.31 33.72
CA VAL A 234 -10.45 21.78 35.09
C VAL A 234 -10.58 20.53 35.94
N GLY A 235 -9.45 19.91 36.21
CA GLY A 235 -9.34 18.65 36.94
C GLY A 235 -8.00 17.92 36.73
N LEU A 236 -7.22 18.29 35.71
CA LEU A 236 -5.87 17.73 35.51
C LEU A 236 -4.74 18.59 36.12
N ASP A 237 -5.03 19.77 36.65
CA ASP A 237 -4.00 20.71 37.17
C ASP A 237 -3.28 20.21 38.43
N GLY A 238 -3.73 19.10 39.04
CA GLY A 238 -3.05 18.48 40.18
C GLY A 238 -2.14 17.29 39.86
N ASN A 239 -2.21 16.72 38.65
CA ASN A 239 -1.51 15.48 38.33
C ASN A 239 -0.82 15.59 36.96
N ALA A 240 0.34 16.27 36.94
CA ALA A 240 1.16 16.59 35.78
C ALA A 240 1.59 15.38 34.90
N ASN A 241 1.23 14.15 35.29
CA ASN A 241 1.66 12.91 34.64
C ASN A 241 0.70 12.38 33.55
N LEU A 242 -0.53 12.90 33.44
CA LEU A 242 -1.57 12.38 32.52
C LEU A 242 -1.76 13.28 31.28
N THR A 243 -0.70 13.42 30.48
CA THR A 243 -0.81 14.08 29.17
C THR A 243 -1.27 13.09 28.09
N LEU A 244 -1.93 13.57 27.02
CA LEU A 244 -2.28 12.71 25.89
C LEU A 244 -1.04 12.09 25.23
N SER A 245 0.09 12.80 25.25
CA SER A 245 1.38 12.29 24.77
C SER A 245 1.84 11.08 25.59
N SER A 246 1.80 11.16 26.93
CA SER A 246 2.18 10.05 27.80
C SER A 246 1.23 8.85 27.67
N ILE A 247 -0.07 9.09 27.44
CA ILE A 247 -1.04 8.02 27.16
C ILE A 247 -0.72 7.33 25.83
N ARG A 248 -0.50 8.09 24.75
CA ARG A 248 -0.15 7.53 23.43
C ARG A 248 1.12 6.70 23.49
N GLU A 249 2.14 7.22 24.15
CA GLU A 249 3.41 6.52 24.33
C GLU A 249 3.23 5.24 25.15
N SER A 250 2.48 5.29 26.24
CA SER A 250 2.15 4.12 27.05
C SER A 250 1.41 3.05 26.26
N VAL A 251 0.40 3.42 25.44
CA VAL A 251 -0.35 2.48 24.59
C VAL A 251 0.57 1.87 23.54
N ALA A 252 1.39 2.68 22.87
CA ALA A 252 2.31 2.19 21.84
C ALA A 252 3.35 1.22 22.41
N ARG A 253 3.98 1.55 23.54
CA ARG A 253 4.96 0.67 24.20
C ARG A 253 4.33 -0.63 24.69
N ASP A 254 3.16 -0.55 25.33
CA ASP A 254 2.46 -1.74 25.83
C ASP A 254 2.06 -2.67 24.69
N ALA A 255 1.56 -2.11 23.58
CA ALA A 255 1.23 -2.88 22.37
C ALA A 255 2.46 -3.58 21.77
N VAL A 256 3.61 -2.88 21.66
CA VAL A 256 4.84 -3.49 21.13
C VAL A 256 5.39 -4.56 22.07
N ALA A 257 5.36 -4.33 23.39
CA ALA A 257 5.83 -5.30 24.38
C ALA A 257 4.98 -6.58 24.42
N LYS A 258 3.68 -6.47 24.16
CA LYS A 258 2.74 -7.62 24.12
C LYS A 258 2.69 -8.32 22.76
N MET A 259 3.47 -7.86 21.78
CA MET A 259 3.44 -8.38 20.42
C MET A 259 3.83 -9.86 20.37
N ASN A 260 3.03 -10.65 19.66
CA ASN A 260 3.27 -12.04 19.36
C ASN A 260 4.21 -12.18 18.16
N TRP A 261 5.52 -12.14 18.42
CA TRP A 261 6.53 -12.20 17.37
C TRP A 261 6.56 -13.54 16.60
N ALA A 262 6.02 -14.62 17.16
CA ALA A 262 5.86 -15.89 16.44
C ALA A 262 4.83 -15.76 15.30
N PHE A 263 3.72 -15.07 15.55
CA PHE A 263 2.74 -14.76 14.50
C PHE A 263 3.35 -13.85 13.43
N VAL A 264 4.11 -12.83 13.84
CA VAL A 264 4.81 -11.92 12.89
C VAL A 264 5.79 -12.70 11.99
N LEU A 265 6.56 -13.64 12.56
CA LEU A 265 7.44 -14.52 11.79
C LEU A 265 6.66 -15.42 10.82
N GLU A 266 5.50 -15.94 11.23
CA GLU A 266 4.64 -16.72 10.35
C GLU A 266 4.15 -15.88 9.15
N GLN A 267 3.73 -14.63 9.39
CA GLN A 267 3.34 -13.72 8.31
C GLN A 267 4.51 -13.39 7.39
N TRP A 268 5.71 -13.21 7.94
CA TRP A 268 6.93 -13.00 7.16
C TRP A 268 7.20 -14.18 6.21
N LYS A 269 7.19 -15.41 6.73
CA LYS A 269 7.42 -16.62 5.93
C LYS A 269 6.38 -16.78 4.82
N ARG A 270 5.10 -16.51 5.13
CA ARG A 270 4.02 -16.55 4.14
C ARG A 270 4.22 -15.49 3.05
N ALA A 271 4.69 -14.29 3.40
CA ALA A 271 5.03 -13.25 2.44
C ALA A 271 6.17 -13.72 1.52
N GLU A 272 7.28 -14.19 2.08
CA GLU A 272 8.42 -14.68 1.29
C GLU A 272 8.04 -15.81 0.34
N ALA A 273 7.28 -16.79 0.83
CA ALA A 273 6.77 -17.88 0.00
C ALA A 273 5.87 -17.36 -1.14
N TYR A 274 5.00 -16.40 -0.86
CA TYR A 274 4.13 -15.80 -1.87
C TYR A 274 4.91 -15.02 -2.94
N TYR A 275 5.87 -14.18 -2.54
CA TYR A 275 6.63 -13.35 -3.48
C TYR A 275 7.63 -14.17 -4.32
N SER A 276 8.10 -15.30 -3.80
CA SER A 276 8.99 -16.22 -4.51
C SER A 276 8.26 -17.26 -5.37
N CYS A 277 6.92 -17.31 -5.34
CA CYS A 277 6.13 -18.31 -6.05
C CYS A 277 6.12 -18.08 -7.59
N GLU A 278 6.22 -19.16 -8.36
CA GLU A 278 6.17 -19.14 -9.82
C GLU A 278 4.82 -18.70 -10.38
N ASP A 279 3.71 -19.21 -9.83
CA ASP A 279 2.34 -18.82 -10.22
C ASP A 279 2.11 -17.30 -10.11
N ARG A 280 2.74 -16.65 -9.12
CA ARG A 280 2.70 -15.20 -9.00
C ARG A 280 3.40 -14.52 -10.18
N SER A 281 4.58 -15.01 -10.57
CA SER A 281 5.34 -14.47 -11.69
C SER A 281 4.60 -14.67 -13.02
N GLU A 282 3.99 -15.83 -13.21
CA GLU A 282 3.17 -16.14 -14.39
C GLU A 282 1.95 -15.23 -14.47
N LYS A 283 1.20 -15.04 -13.37
CA LYS A 283 0.06 -14.11 -13.34
C LYS A 283 0.47 -12.67 -13.66
N ILE A 284 1.64 -12.23 -13.20
CA ILE A 284 2.19 -10.91 -13.57
C ILE A 284 2.48 -10.83 -15.06
N GLN A 285 3.09 -11.86 -15.64
CA GLN A 285 3.39 -11.91 -17.08
C GLN A 285 2.11 -11.90 -17.92
N ILE A 286 1.12 -12.73 -17.57
CA ILE A 286 -0.18 -12.79 -18.26
C ILE A 286 -0.88 -11.43 -18.19
N GLN A 287 -0.95 -10.82 -17.01
CA GLN A 287 -1.60 -9.52 -16.85
C GLN A 287 -0.86 -8.42 -17.62
N ARG A 288 0.47 -8.44 -17.63
CA ARG A 288 1.29 -7.50 -18.41
C ARG A 288 1.04 -7.67 -19.91
N ALA A 289 1.07 -8.90 -20.42
CA ALA A 289 0.79 -9.20 -21.82
C ALA A 289 -0.63 -8.75 -22.22
N LYS A 290 -1.62 -8.93 -21.34
CA LYS A 290 -2.98 -8.42 -21.54
C LYS A 290 -3.00 -6.90 -21.66
N MET A 291 -2.35 -6.18 -20.75
CA MET A 291 -2.29 -4.71 -20.79
C MET A 291 -1.54 -4.20 -22.04
N GLU A 292 -0.45 -4.85 -22.43
CA GLU A 292 0.30 -4.52 -23.66
C GLU A 292 -0.57 -4.71 -24.90
N ARG A 293 -1.36 -5.80 -24.95
CA ARG A 293 -2.33 -6.05 -26.02
C ARG A 293 -3.45 -5.00 -26.05
N GLU A 294 -4.02 -4.66 -24.91
CA GLU A 294 -5.08 -3.64 -24.80
C GLU A 294 -4.57 -2.26 -25.25
N ALA A 295 -3.36 -1.87 -24.83
CA ALA A 295 -2.73 -0.63 -25.26
C ALA A 295 -2.47 -0.59 -26.77
N ALA A 296 -2.02 -1.70 -27.36
CA ALA A 296 -1.83 -1.81 -28.80
C ALA A 296 -3.16 -1.69 -29.57
N LEU A 297 -4.21 -2.37 -29.11
CA LEU A 297 -5.55 -2.27 -29.70
C LEU A 297 -6.10 -0.84 -29.61
N GLU A 298 -5.92 -0.17 -28.47
CA GLU A 298 -6.34 1.23 -28.31
C GLU A 298 -5.58 2.16 -29.26
N ALA A 299 -4.27 2.00 -29.39
CA ALA A 299 -3.45 2.78 -30.32
C ALA A 299 -3.91 2.59 -31.78
N MET A 300 -4.21 1.35 -32.19
CA MET A 300 -4.76 1.06 -33.53
C MET A 300 -6.16 1.67 -33.71
N SER A 301 -7.02 1.64 -32.70
CA SER A 301 -8.33 2.28 -32.76
C SER A 301 -8.21 3.80 -32.96
N ARG A 302 -7.22 4.44 -32.34
CA ARG A 302 -6.95 5.87 -32.52
C ARG A 302 -6.50 6.19 -33.95
N LEU A 303 -5.61 5.39 -34.54
CA LEU A 303 -5.18 5.53 -35.95
C LEU A 303 -6.36 5.40 -36.92
N LYS A 304 -7.27 4.45 -36.67
CA LYS A 304 -8.49 4.32 -37.47
C LYS A 304 -9.39 5.56 -37.35
N SER A 305 -9.52 6.12 -36.15
CA SER A 305 -10.35 7.31 -35.92
C SER A 305 -9.75 8.61 -36.46
N SER A 306 -8.43 8.68 -36.65
CA SER A 306 -7.75 9.87 -37.18
C SER A 306 -7.81 10.00 -38.70
N GLY A 307 -8.53 9.10 -39.39
CA GLY A 307 -8.62 9.12 -40.86
C GLY A 307 -7.34 8.72 -41.57
N ALA A 308 -6.40 8.06 -40.88
CA ALA A 308 -5.20 7.51 -41.50
C ALA A 308 -5.60 6.30 -42.36
N THR A 309 -5.53 6.44 -43.68
CA THR A 309 -5.80 5.36 -44.62
C THR A 309 -4.59 4.43 -44.69
N ILE A 310 -4.66 3.29 -44.00
CA ILE A 310 -3.67 2.21 -44.17
C ILE A 310 -4.01 1.51 -45.49
N LEU A 311 -3.15 1.66 -46.50
CA LEU A 311 -3.30 0.95 -47.77
C LEU A 311 -3.10 -0.55 -47.52
N THR A 312 -3.96 -1.39 -48.11
CA THR A 312 -4.02 -2.85 -47.89
C THR A 312 -2.75 -3.64 -48.26
N SER A 313 -1.74 -2.98 -48.81
CA SER A 313 -0.41 -3.53 -49.11
C SER A 313 0.59 -3.39 -47.97
N ASP A 314 0.29 -2.61 -46.93
CA ASP A 314 1.21 -2.38 -45.81
C ASP A 314 0.91 -3.39 -44.68
N THR A 315 1.65 -4.49 -44.65
CA THR A 315 1.64 -5.43 -43.54
C THR A 315 2.29 -4.79 -42.32
N VAL A 316 1.49 -4.39 -41.33
CA VAL A 316 1.99 -3.96 -40.02
C VAL A 316 2.26 -5.20 -39.18
N GLU A 317 3.52 -5.65 -39.14
CA GLU A 317 3.95 -6.66 -38.18
C GLU A 317 4.01 -6.07 -36.77
N ILE A 318 3.02 -6.40 -35.95
CA ILE A 318 3.08 -6.13 -34.51
C ILE A 318 3.96 -7.22 -33.88
N THR A 319 5.26 -6.96 -33.85
CA THR A 319 6.18 -7.76 -33.02
C THR A 319 5.93 -7.40 -31.56
N THR A 320 5.07 -8.16 -30.88
CA THR A 320 5.05 -8.18 -29.42
C THR A 320 6.37 -8.80 -28.96
N THR A 321 7.39 -7.97 -28.74
CA THR A 321 8.63 -8.41 -28.14
C THR A 321 8.33 -8.79 -26.69
N THR A 322 8.05 -10.08 -26.45
CA THR A 322 8.37 -10.72 -25.17
C THR A 322 9.86 -10.56 -24.96
N ALA A 323 10.28 -9.42 -24.43
CA ALA A 323 11.63 -9.21 -23.96
C ALA A 323 11.86 -10.24 -22.85
N GLY A 324 12.53 -11.34 -23.18
CA GLY A 324 12.92 -12.36 -22.23
C GLY A 324 13.67 -11.70 -21.08
N LYS A 325 13.48 -12.20 -19.85
CA LYS A 325 14.27 -11.73 -18.71
C LYS A 325 15.76 -11.82 -19.09
N PRO A 326 16.57 -10.77 -18.84
CA PRO A 326 17.97 -10.82 -19.19
C PRO A 326 18.66 -11.95 -18.42
N GLN A 327 19.58 -12.65 -19.09
CA GLN A 327 20.46 -13.61 -18.46
C GLN A 327 21.46 -12.84 -17.58
N CYS A 328 21.48 -13.16 -16.28
CA CYS A 328 22.30 -12.45 -15.30
C CYS A 328 23.51 -13.33 -14.89
N SER A 329 24.71 -12.78 -14.95
CA SER A 329 25.95 -13.44 -14.52
C SER A 329 26.87 -12.47 -13.79
N ARG A 330 27.58 -12.94 -12.77
CA ARG A 330 28.58 -12.15 -12.05
C ARG A 330 29.97 -12.51 -12.56
N LEU A 331 30.73 -11.50 -12.99
CA LEU A 331 32.10 -11.64 -13.48
C LEU A 331 33.10 -11.73 -12.30
N ALA A 332 34.32 -12.19 -12.59
CA ALA A 332 35.36 -12.42 -11.59
C ALA A 332 35.81 -11.14 -10.85
N ASP A 333 35.67 -9.98 -11.50
CA ASP A 333 35.95 -8.64 -10.94
C ASP A 333 34.81 -8.12 -10.03
N GLY A 334 33.72 -8.88 -9.87
CA GLY A 334 32.55 -8.49 -9.10
C GLY A 334 31.48 -7.74 -9.89
N THR A 335 31.71 -7.43 -11.17
CA THR A 335 30.75 -6.76 -12.06
C THR A 335 29.56 -7.68 -12.36
N TRP A 336 28.35 -7.14 -12.27
CA TRP A 336 27.13 -7.82 -12.72
C TRP A 336 26.87 -7.56 -14.20
N GLN A 337 26.70 -8.63 -14.98
CA GLN A 337 26.36 -8.57 -16.40
C GLN A 337 24.93 -9.06 -16.62
N TYR A 338 24.15 -8.29 -17.38
CA TYR A 338 22.79 -8.59 -17.81
C TYR A 338 22.79 -8.64 -19.34
N LEU A 339 22.67 -9.84 -19.91
CA LEU A 339 22.58 -10.08 -21.35
C LEU A 339 21.11 -10.18 -21.78
N TYR A 340 20.69 -9.32 -22.68
CA TYR A 340 19.32 -9.30 -23.19
C TYR A 340 19.19 -10.14 -24.47
N SER A 341 17.99 -10.61 -24.77
CA SER A 341 17.73 -11.47 -25.93
C SER A 341 17.97 -10.78 -27.28
N ASN A 342 18.02 -9.45 -27.31
CA ASN A 342 18.36 -8.65 -28.49
C ASN A 342 19.88 -8.43 -28.65
N GLY A 343 20.71 -9.03 -27.78
CA GLY A 343 22.16 -8.87 -27.78
C GLY A 343 22.67 -7.65 -27.00
N ASP A 344 21.79 -6.79 -26.48
CA ASP A 344 22.21 -5.69 -25.61
C ASP A 344 22.82 -6.24 -24.32
N VAL A 345 23.72 -5.46 -23.72
CA VAL A 345 24.39 -5.83 -22.47
C VAL A 345 24.32 -4.65 -21.49
N THR A 346 23.90 -4.90 -20.25
CA THR A 346 24.10 -3.96 -19.13
C THR A 346 25.16 -4.51 -18.18
N LEU A 347 26.13 -3.69 -17.81
CA LEU A 347 27.13 -4.00 -16.79
C LEU A 347 26.93 -3.06 -15.60
N LEU A 348 26.91 -3.61 -14.39
CA LEU A 348 26.93 -2.86 -13.13
C LEU A 348 28.22 -3.17 -12.39
N GLN A 349 29.13 -2.21 -12.38
CA GLN A 349 30.44 -2.33 -11.76
C GLN A 349 30.34 -2.21 -10.23
N PRO A 350 31.32 -2.74 -9.46
CA PRO A 350 31.31 -2.69 -8.00
C PRO A 350 31.31 -1.26 -7.41
N ASP A 351 31.85 -0.30 -8.15
CA ASP A 351 31.88 1.12 -7.78
C ASP A 351 30.51 1.81 -7.93
N GLY A 352 29.51 1.13 -8.55
CA GLY A 352 28.18 1.65 -8.82
C GLY A 352 27.98 2.17 -10.25
N THR A 353 29.04 2.23 -11.07
CA THR A 353 28.99 2.66 -12.47
C THR A 353 28.16 1.69 -13.31
N ARG A 354 27.31 2.21 -14.18
CA ARG A 354 26.43 1.42 -15.06
C ARG A 354 26.79 1.63 -16.52
N VAL A 355 27.12 0.56 -17.24
CA VAL A 355 27.43 0.60 -18.67
C VAL A 355 26.35 -0.14 -19.45
N PHE A 356 25.69 0.56 -20.37
CA PHE A 356 24.70 0.01 -21.30
C PHE A 356 25.34 -0.07 -22.69
N ARG A 357 25.60 -1.28 -23.17
CA ARG A 357 26.12 -1.52 -24.52
C ARG A 357 24.98 -1.95 -25.43
N LYS A 358 24.70 -1.11 -26.43
CA LYS A 358 23.80 -1.41 -27.56
C LYS A 358 24.62 -1.51 -28.83
N SER A 359 24.02 -2.07 -29.88
CA SER A 359 24.68 -2.24 -31.19
C SER A 359 25.23 -0.94 -31.80
N ASN A 360 24.64 0.21 -31.48
CA ASN A 360 24.98 1.51 -32.06
C ASN A 360 25.38 2.59 -31.04
N LEU A 361 25.45 2.25 -29.75
CA LEU A 361 25.70 3.23 -28.68
C LEU A 361 26.15 2.52 -27.40
N THR A 362 27.22 3.00 -26.79
CA THR A 362 27.54 2.68 -25.40
C THR A 362 27.18 3.87 -24.52
N THR A 363 26.45 3.64 -23.43
CA THR A 363 26.11 4.67 -22.45
C THR A 363 26.68 4.28 -21.09
N THR A 364 27.51 5.13 -20.51
CA THR A 364 28.09 4.93 -19.18
C THR A 364 27.54 5.98 -18.23
N VAL A 365 26.88 5.56 -17.17
CA VAL A 365 26.36 6.41 -16.09
C VAL A 365 27.27 6.23 -14.88
N TYR A 366 27.96 7.30 -14.51
CA TYR A 366 28.87 7.33 -13.38
C TYR A 366 28.13 7.66 -12.08
N THR A 367 28.77 7.38 -10.95
CA THR A 367 28.17 7.60 -9.62
C THR A 367 28.04 9.06 -9.22
N ASP A 368 28.81 9.95 -9.84
CA ASP A 368 28.68 11.40 -9.67
C ASP A 368 27.47 11.99 -10.42
N GLY A 369 26.76 11.17 -11.20
CA GLY A 369 25.61 11.56 -12.02
C GLY A 369 25.97 11.96 -13.45
N SER A 370 27.25 12.00 -13.82
CA SER A 370 27.65 12.25 -15.20
C SER A 370 27.28 11.06 -16.11
N THR A 371 26.99 11.37 -17.38
CA THR A 371 26.60 10.37 -18.38
C THR A 371 27.43 10.53 -19.64
N LEU A 372 28.15 9.49 -20.03
CA LEU A 372 28.93 9.42 -21.26
C LEU A 372 28.20 8.58 -22.31
N TYR A 373 28.08 9.12 -23.51
CA TYR A 373 27.54 8.46 -24.70
C TYR A 373 28.67 8.27 -25.71
N GLU A 374 28.97 7.05 -26.11
CA GLU A 374 30.02 6.71 -27.07
C GLU A 374 29.42 6.04 -28.31
N TYR A 375 29.71 6.61 -29.47
CA TYR A 375 29.18 6.16 -30.75
C TYR A 375 30.23 5.37 -31.54
N PRO A 376 29.82 4.44 -32.43
CA PRO A 376 30.74 3.61 -33.22
C PRO A 376 31.68 4.39 -34.16
N ASN A 377 31.32 5.63 -34.51
CA ASN A 377 32.12 6.53 -35.33
C ASN A 377 33.21 7.27 -34.55
N ASN A 378 33.53 6.83 -33.32
CA ASN A 378 34.46 7.47 -32.38
C ASN A 378 34.03 8.88 -31.89
N SER A 379 32.80 9.33 -32.16
CA SER A 379 32.27 10.53 -31.49
C SER A 379 31.74 10.18 -30.10
N SER A 380 31.76 11.14 -29.18
CA SER A 380 31.18 10.96 -27.85
C SER A 380 30.56 12.23 -27.29
N ILE A 381 29.63 12.08 -26.35
CA ILE A 381 28.99 13.17 -25.62
C ILE A 381 29.11 12.85 -24.13
N LEU A 382 29.76 13.72 -23.35
CA LEU A 382 29.81 13.63 -21.91
C LEU A 382 28.96 14.75 -21.31
N ASP A 383 27.87 14.37 -20.66
CA ASP A 383 27.06 15.25 -19.84
C ASP A 383 27.58 15.17 -18.40
N ARG A 384 28.27 16.21 -17.95
CA ARG A 384 28.82 16.29 -16.59
C ARG A 384 27.76 16.71 -15.58
N ALA A 385 27.98 16.36 -14.31
CA ALA A 385 27.07 16.69 -13.21
C ALA A 385 26.97 18.21 -12.92
N ASP A 386 27.95 19.00 -13.37
CA ASP A 386 27.98 20.46 -13.26
C ASP A 386 27.13 21.18 -14.34
N GLY A 387 26.45 20.43 -15.21
CA GLY A 387 25.63 20.95 -16.31
C GLY A 387 26.42 21.31 -17.56
N VAL A 388 27.70 20.91 -17.69
CA VAL A 388 28.48 21.09 -18.92
C VAL A 388 28.38 19.83 -19.79
N ARG A 389 28.05 20.02 -21.07
CA ARG A 389 28.11 19.01 -22.13
C ARG A 389 29.40 19.15 -22.92
N VAL A 390 30.16 18.07 -23.02
CA VAL A 390 31.36 17.99 -23.86
C VAL A 390 31.11 17.02 -25.01
N THR A 391 31.16 17.53 -26.24
CA THR A 391 31.03 16.73 -27.46
C THR A 391 32.40 16.55 -28.08
N ARG A 392 32.84 15.30 -28.25
CA ARG A 392 34.02 14.94 -29.03
C ARG A 392 33.56 14.43 -30.39
N PHE A 393 34.01 15.08 -31.47
CA PHE A 393 33.68 14.67 -32.83
C PHE A 393 34.63 13.57 -33.31
N ALA A 394 34.26 12.90 -34.40
CA ALA A 394 35.02 11.79 -34.98
C ALA A 394 36.43 12.21 -35.45
N ASP A 395 36.64 13.50 -35.77
CA ASP A 395 37.93 14.08 -36.14
C ASP A 395 38.84 14.38 -34.92
N GLY A 396 38.36 14.10 -33.70
CA GLY A 396 39.06 14.35 -32.45
C GLY A 396 38.87 15.74 -31.87
N THR A 397 38.20 16.66 -32.57
CA THR A 397 37.88 17.99 -32.04
C THR A 397 36.85 17.92 -30.91
N THR A 398 36.90 18.87 -29.99
CA THR A 398 36.01 18.93 -28.83
C THR A 398 35.28 20.26 -28.75
N LYS A 399 33.99 20.22 -28.43
CA LYS A 399 33.17 21.40 -28.15
C LYS A 399 32.52 21.26 -26.77
N GLU A 400 32.68 22.27 -25.93
CA GLU A 400 32.01 22.36 -24.64
C GLU A 400 30.83 23.35 -24.72
N GLU A 401 29.70 22.99 -24.10
CA GLU A 401 28.49 23.82 -24.03
C GLU A 401 27.86 23.69 -22.63
N LYS A 402 27.38 24.81 -22.07
CA LYS A 402 26.70 24.81 -20.78
C LYS A 402 25.20 24.61 -20.98
N LEU A 403 24.64 23.52 -20.43
CA LEU A 403 23.21 23.25 -20.42
C LEU A 403 22.54 24.26 -19.48
N ARG A 404 21.56 25.01 -19.99
CA ARG A 404 20.83 26.05 -19.24
C ARG A 404 19.69 25.49 -18.43
#